data_AF-A0AAJ7W953-F1
#
_entry.id   AF-A0AAJ7W953-F1
#
_cell.length_a   1.000
_cell.length_b   1.000
_cell.length_c   1.000
_cell.angle_alpha   90.00
_cell.angle_beta   90.00
_cell.angle_gamma   90.00
#
_symmetry.space_group_name_H-M   'P 1'
#
loop_
_entity.id
_entity.type
_entity.pdbx_description
1 polymer ?
#
loop_
_entity_poly.entity_id
_entity_poly.type
_entity_poly.pdbx_seq_one_letter_code
_entity_poly.pdbx_strand_id
1 'polypeptide(L)'
;MSREEGELPSKLGSGPLESTGTFGRVVLCRHQGTPLALKILSMVDVIRLKQVEHVRNEITVLKEVKHPFIVNMLWSGRDEARVYMLLEFVAGGELFSYLRAAGRFSGPTSCFYAAEIVCALEYLHSKHIVYRDLKPENLLLDSQGHLKITDFGFSKKLTDRTWTLCGTPEYLAPEIIQSKGHNKAVDWWALGVLIYEMLAGFPPFFDDNPFGIYEKILSGRIEWPKHMDPIAKDLIKKLLVADRTKRLGNMRQGADDVKRHRWFKLVEWTVVPQRALNPPVRPRVKAPGDPSCFDDYPETDWRSQPPLPPEQLALFQDF
;
A
#
# COMPACT_ATOMS: atom_id res chain seq x y z
N MET A 1 2.27 -5.73 23.47
CA MET A 1 2.87 -4.42 23.69
C MET A 1 1.78 -3.37 23.60
N SER A 2 1.50 -2.71 24.72
CA SER A 2 0.70 -1.49 24.79
C SER A 2 1.35 -0.42 23.89
N ARG A 3 0.53 0.38 23.19
CA ARG A 3 1.03 1.53 22.44
C ARG A 3 1.41 2.61 23.46
N GLU A 4 2.69 2.90 23.57
CA GLU A 4 3.19 4.02 24.39
C GLU A 4 3.27 5.27 23.52
N GLU A 5 2.72 6.37 24.01
CA GLU A 5 2.95 7.72 23.50
C GLU A 5 4.09 8.33 24.33
N GLY A 6 5.13 8.89 23.71
CA GLY A 6 6.30 9.42 24.41
C GLY A 6 7.63 9.12 23.73
N GLU A 7 8.74 9.56 24.33
CA GLU A 7 10.11 9.58 23.76
C GLU A 7 10.53 8.34 22.95
N LEU A 8 11.40 8.56 21.96
CA LEU A 8 11.99 7.52 21.12
C LEU A 8 12.52 6.37 22.00
N PRO A 9 12.21 5.09 21.72
CA PRO A 9 12.60 3.99 22.61
C PRO A 9 14.10 4.05 22.91
N SER A 10 14.45 4.12 24.20
CA SER A 10 15.77 4.56 24.70
C SER A 10 16.98 3.74 24.23
N LYS A 11 16.76 2.62 23.52
CA LYS A 11 17.79 1.85 22.81
C LYS A 11 17.21 1.20 21.53
N LEU A 12 17.21 1.92 20.41
CA LEU A 12 17.11 1.31 19.07
C LEU A 12 18.53 1.09 18.53
N GLY A 13 18.91 -0.17 18.29
CA GLY A 13 20.15 -0.48 17.58
C GLY A 13 19.97 -0.29 16.07
N SER A 14 20.95 0.27 15.36
CA SER A 14 20.94 0.38 13.90
C SER A 14 21.25 -0.96 13.23
N GLY A 15 20.55 -1.27 12.13
CA GLY A 15 20.80 -2.40 11.25
C GLY A 15 21.32 -1.93 9.88
N PRO A 16 21.76 -2.87 9.02
CA PRO A 16 22.41 -2.57 7.74
C PRO A 16 21.45 -2.14 6.60
N LEU A 17 20.13 -2.16 6.80
CA LEU A 17 19.19 -1.74 5.75
C LEU A 17 18.88 -0.27 5.83
N GLU A 18 18.99 0.39 4.68
CA GLU A 18 18.45 1.71 4.41
C GLU A 18 17.69 1.68 3.09
N SER A 19 16.45 2.18 3.07
CA SER A 19 15.68 2.41 1.85
C SER A 19 15.28 3.89 1.81
N THR A 20 15.36 4.52 0.63
CA THR A 20 15.01 5.93 0.46
C THR A 20 13.68 6.10 -0.27
N GLY A 21 12.79 6.91 0.33
CA GLY A 21 11.58 7.41 -0.30
C GLY A 21 11.69 8.90 -0.62
N THR A 22 10.66 9.48 -1.23
CA THR A 22 10.67 10.86 -1.77
C THR A 22 10.97 11.96 -0.72
N PHE A 23 10.66 11.73 0.56
CA PHE A 23 10.84 12.71 1.65
C PHE A 23 11.31 12.07 2.97
N GLY A 24 11.82 10.85 2.89
CA GLY A 24 12.27 10.15 4.08
C GLY A 24 12.99 8.85 3.79
N ARG A 25 13.47 8.22 4.85
CA ARG A 25 14.24 6.98 4.80
C ARG A 25 13.59 5.95 5.70
N VAL A 26 13.63 4.68 5.32
CA VAL A 26 13.29 3.55 6.18
C VAL A 26 14.58 2.85 6.56
N VAL A 27 14.85 2.76 7.86
CA VAL A 27 16.03 2.04 8.39
C VAL A 27 15.59 0.82 9.17
N LEU A 28 16.31 -0.30 9.00
CA LEU A 28 16.15 -1.43 9.90
C LEU A 28 16.75 -1.08 11.25
N CYS A 29 15.98 -1.31 12.31
CA CYS A 29 16.43 -1.16 13.68
C CYS A 29 16.07 -2.40 14.50
N ARG A 30 16.66 -2.52 15.69
CA ARG A 30 16.35 -3.60 16.63
C ARG A 30 15.91 -3.04 17.98
N HIS A 31 14.78 -3.53 18.48
CA HIS A 31 14.33 -3.30 19.86
C HIS A 31 14.24 -4.64 20.57
N GLN A 32 15.03 -4.83 21.64
CA GLN A 32 15.08 -6.08 22.41
C GLN A 32 15.27 -7.33 21.51
N GLY A 33 16.14 -7.22 20.50
CA GLY A 33 16.40 -8.30 19.53
C GLY A 33 15.40 -8.41 18.38
N THR A 34 14.21 -7.80 18.50
CA THR A 34 13.17 -7.80 17.47
C THR A 34 13.51 -6.82 16.35
N PRO A 35 13.57 -7.27 15.08
CA PRO A 35 13.78 -6.38 13.94
C PRO A 35 12.53 -5.54 13.66
N LEU A 36 12.73 -4.24 13.47
CA LEU A 36 11.70 -3.22 13.24
C LEU A 36 12.13 -2.28 12.11
N ALA A 37 11.17 -1.61 11.47
CA ALA A 37 11.45 -0.60 10.44
C ALA A 37 11.16 0.79 11.01
N LEU A 38 12.17 1.67 11.04
CA LEU A 38 11.99 3.06 11.46
C LEU A 38 11.93 3.94 10.21
N LYS A 39 10.74 4.45 9.89
CA LYS A 39 10.55 5.47 8.85
C LYS A 39 10.84 6.84 9.46
N ILE A 40 11.80 7.54 8.87
CA ILE A 40 12.33 8.83 9.30
C ILE A 40 12.03 9.85 8.20
N LEU A 41 11.30 10.90 8.52
CA LEU A 41 10.87 11.92 7.57
C LEU A 41 11.44 13.28 7.96
N SER A 42 12.03 14.00 6.98
CA SER A 42 12.48 15.37 7.18
C SER A 42 11.28 16.31 7.22
N MET A 43 11.13 17.10 8.30
CA MET A 43 10.06 18.10 8.35
C MET A 43 10.23 19.18 7.27
N VAL A 44 11.48 19.58 6.96
CA VAL A 44 11.79 20.54 5.89
C VAL A 44 11.29 20.03 4.54
N ASP A 45 11.62 18.78 4.18
CA ASP A 45 11.21 18.19 2.91
C ASP A 45 9.70 17.95 2.87
N VAL A 46 9.10 17.54 3.99
CA VAL A 46 7.64 17.37 4.11
C VAL A 46 6.90 18.68 3.90
N ILE A 47 7.39 19.81 4.44
CA ILE A 47 6.82 21.15 4.18
C ILE A 47 7.02 21.52 2.71
N ARG A 48 8.25 21.43 2.20
CA ARG A 48 8.61 21.82 0.82
C ARG A 48 7.73 21.12 -0.22
N LEU A 49 7.47 19.83 0.00
CA LEU A 49 6.66 18.98 -0.88
C LEU A 49 5.16 19.00 -0.54
N LYS A 50 4.74 19.83 0.43
CA LYS A 50 3.35 19.99 0.87
C LYS A 50 2.70 18.66 1.32
N GLN A 51 3.46 17.83 2.03
CA GLN A 51 3.05 16.48 2.46
C GLN A 51 2.61 16.40 3.93
N VAL A 52 2.59 17.51 4.68
CA VAL A 52 2.26 17.52 6.12
C VAL A 52 0.97 16.75 6.43
N GLU A 53 -0.11 17.02 5.69
CA GLU A 53 -1.39 16.34 5.87
C GLU A 53 -1.32 14.85 5.53
N HIS A 54 -0.55 14.46 4.52
CA HIS A 54 -0.40 13.04 4.14
C HIS A 54 0.33 12.25 5.24
N VAL A 55 1.39 12.82 5.82
CA VAL A 55 2.10 12.17 6.93
C VAL A 55 1.21 12.09 8.18
N ARG A 56 0.48 13.18 8.51
CA ARG A 56 -0.47 13.16 9.65
C ARG A 56 -1.55 12.10 9.45
N ASN A 57 -2.10 11.99 8.24
CA ASN A 57 -3.11 10.99 7.91
C ASN A 57 -2.54 9.57 7.99
N GLU A 58 -1.33 9.32 7.49
CA GLU A 58 -0.64 8.03 7.60
C GLU A 58 -0.53 7.59 9.05
N ILE A 59 -0.01 8.44 9.94
CA ILE A 59 0.12 8.16 11.37
C ILE A 59 -1.25 7.90 12.00
N THR A 60 -2.22 8.78 11.74
CA THR A 60 -3.57 8.68 12.32
C THR A 60 -4.25 7.37 11.93
N VAL A 61 -4.20 7.01 10.65
CA VAL A 61 -4.80 5.78 10.13
C VAL A 61 -4.08 4.55 10.70
N LEU A 62 -2.73 4.54 10.69
CA LEU A 62 -1.94 3.43 11.22
C LEU A 62 -2.13 3.24 12.74
N LYS A 63 -2.44 4.31 13.49
CA LYS A 63 -2.87 4.22 14.89
C LYS A 63 -4.24 3.54 15.03
N GLU A 64 -5.15 3.58 14.07
CA GLU A 64 -6.51 3.00 14.23
C GLU A 64 -6.69 1.58 13.66
N VAL A 65 -5.75 1.11 12.85
CA VAL A 65 -5.83 -0.18 12.14
C VAL A 65 -4.96 -1.26 12.77
N LYS A 66 -5.43 -2.50 12.68
CA LYS A 66 -4.72 -3.72 13.06
C LYS A 66 -5.31 -4.88 12.28
N HIS A 67 -4.57 -5.38 11.29
CA HIS A 67 -5.01 -6.44 10.39
C HIS A 67 -3.81 -7.31 9.97
N PRO A 68 -3.96 -8.63 9.78
CA PRO A 68 -2.85 -9.53 9.38
C PRO A 68 -2.10 -9.06 8.13
N PHE A 69 -2.82 -8.45 7.17
CA PHE A 69 -2.28 -7.99 5.88
C PHE A 69 -2.00 -6.49 5.79
N ILE A 70 -1.93 -5.79 6.92
CA ILE A 70 -1.55 -4.37 6.98
C ILE A 70 -0.33 -4.24 7.89
N VAL A 71 0.63 -3.41 7.52
CA VAL A 71 1.79 -3.10 8.35
C VAL A 71 1.33 -2.47 9.67
N ASN A 72 1.81 -2.98 10.79
CA ASN A 72 1.51 -2.44 12.10
C ASN A 72 2.49 -1.32 12.44
N MET A 73 1.96 -0.16 12.81
CA MET A 73 2.73 0.88 13.49
C MET A 73 2.72 0.64 14.99
N LEU A 74 3.92 0.55 15.56
CA LEU A 74 4.17 0.32 16.97
C LEU A 74 4.27 1.63 17.75
N TRP A 75 4.85 2.66 17.12
CA TRP A 75 5.10 3.95 17.75
C TRP A 75 5.25 5.06 16.69
N SER A 76 4.93 6.29 17.06
CA SER A 76 5.25 7.50 16.28
C SER A 76 5.71 8.61 17.22
N GLY A 77 6.50 9.53 16.70
CA GLY A 77 6.89 10.75 17.43
C GLY A 77 7.76 11.66 16.57
N ARG A 78 8.31 12.71 17.18
CA ARG A 78 9.14 13.69 16.48
C ARG A 78 10.22 14.31 17.35
N ASP A 79 11.21 14.92 16.71
CA ASP A 79 12.14 15.87 17.33
C ASP A 79 11.98 17.28 16.72
N GLU A 80 13.03 18.09 16.75
CA GLU A 80 13.06 19.45 16.19
C GLU A 80 13.24 19.50 14.66
N ALA A 81 13.52 18.38 14.01
CA ALA A 81 13.80 18.31 12.57
C ALA A 81 13.05 17.18 11.84
N ARG A 82 12.60 16.15 12.56
CA ARG A 82 12.14 14.90 11.97
C ARG A 82 10.90 14.33 12.63
N VAL A 83 10.12 13.64 11.81
CA VAL A 83 9.02 12.78 12.23
C VAL A 83 9.47 11.33 12.09
N TYR A 84 9.09 10.50 13.05
CA TYR A 84 9.45 9.10 13.15
C TYR A 84 8.21 8.21 13.22
N MET A 85 8.23 7.10 12.50
CA MET A 85 7.25 6.02 12.61
C MET A 85 7.98 4.70 12.76
N LEU A 86 7.76 4.01 13.88
CA LEU A 86 8.28 2.68 14.14
C LEU A 86 7.24 1.65 13.70
N LEU A 87 7.58 0.89 12.67
CA LEU A 87 6.74 -0.10 12.01
C LEU A 87 7.28 -1.52 12.26
N GLU A 88 6.42 -2.53 12.13
CA GLU A 88 6.91 -3.90 12.01
C GLU A 88 7.82 -4.04 10.77
N PHE A 89 8.91 -4.80 10.90
CA PHE A 89 9.78 -5.08 9.76
C PHE A 89 9.22 -6.22 8.91
N VAL A 90 8.98 -5.96 7.63
CA VAL A 90 8.47 -6.94 6.66
C VAL A 90 9.61 -7.35 5.73
N ALA A 91 10.20 -8.52 6.00
CA ALA A 91 11.53 -8.86 5.47
C ALA A 91 11.56 -9.32 4.00
N GLY A 92 10.43 -9.69 3.40
CA GLY A 92 10.39 -10.37 2.11
C GLY A 92 10.42 -9.45 0.89
N GLY A 93 10.52 -8.13 1.05
CA GLY A 93 10.60 -7.16 -0.04
C GLY A 93 9.26 -6.92 -0.74
N GLU A 94 9.29 -6.17 -1.83
CA GLU A 94 8.11 -5.73 -2.59
C GLU A 94 7.58 -6.82 -3.53
N LEU A 95 6.25 -6.96 -3.61
CA LEU A 95 5.57 -7.80 -4.58
C LEU A 95 5.95 -7.42 -6.02
N PHE A 96 6.21 -6.14 -6.26
CA PHE A 96 6.72 -5.60 -7.52
C PHE A 96 7.93 -6.39 -8.05
N SER A 97 8.97 -6.57 -7.23
CA SER A 97 10.20 -7.26 -7.63
C SER A 97 9.94 -8.71 -8.03
N TYR A 98 9.06 -9.40 -7.31
CA TYR A 98 8.66 -10.77 -7.66
C TYR A 98 7.86 -10.84 -8.96
N LEU A 99 6.96 -9.89 -9.18
CA LEU A 99 6.17 -9.82 -10.41
C LEU A 99 7.07 -9.56 -11.62
N ARG A 100 8.00 -8.60 -11.51
CA ARG A 100 8.98 -8.28 -12.56
C ARG A 100 9.89 -9.47 -12.85
N ALA A 101 10.41 -10.14 -11.83
CA ALA A 101 11.26 -11.32 -12.00
C ALA A 101 10.51 -12.50 -12.66
N ALA A 102 9.23 -12.69 -12.34
CA ALA A 102 8.40 -13.73 -12.96
C ALA A 102 7.90 -13.35 -14.37
N GLY A 103 7.98 -12.07 -14.74
CA GLY A 103 7.33 -11.47 -15.90
C GLY A 103 5.81 -11.32 -15.71
N ARG A 104 5.14 -12.37 -15.24
CA ARG A 104 3.73 -12.38 -14.79
C ARG A 104 3.49 -13.52 -13.82
N PHE A 105 2.48 -13.39 -12.98
CA PHE A 105 2.02 -14.47 -12.11
C PHE A 105 1.02 -15.42 -12.79
N SER A 106 0.92 -16.61 -12.21
CA SER A 106 -0.11 -17.58 -12.57
C SER A 106 -1.48 -17.15 -12.00
N GLY A 107 -2.57 -17.63 -12.60
CA GLY A 107 -3.93 -17.43 -12.06
C GLY A 107 -4.06 -17.74 -10.57
N PRO A 108 -3.61 -18.92 -10.10
CA PRO A 108 -3.60 -19.26 -8.67
C PRO A 108 -2.77 -18.30 -7.80
N THR A 109 -1.57 -17.91 -8.24
CA THR A 109 -0.72 -16.96 -7.52
C THR A 109 -1.38 -15.59 -7.39
N SER A 110 -1.94 -15.05 -8.49
CA SER A 110 -2.67 -13.79 -8.48
C SER A 110 -3.93 -13.86 -7.62
N CYS A 111 -4.64 -15.00 -7.62
CA CYS A 111 -5.84 -15.21 -6.82
C CYS A 111 -5.53 -15.21 -5.32
N PHE A 112 -4.42 -15.84 -4.92
CA PHE A 112 -3.95 -15.81 -3.54
C PHE A 112 -3.74 -14.37 -3.05
N TYR A 113 -2.92 -13.57 -3.73
CA TYR A 113 -2.64 -12.20 -3.28
C TYR A 113 -3.87 -11.29 -3.37
N ALA A 114 -4.69 -11.45 -4.41
CA ALA A 114 -5.94 -10.72 -4.52
C ALA A 114 -6.89 -11.03 -3.36
N ALA A 115 -6.95 -12.27 -2.88
CA ALA A 115 -7.79 -12.64 -1.74
C ALA A 115 -7.34 -11.96 -0.43
N GLU A 116 -6.03 -11.88 -0.19
CA GLU A 116 -5.48 -11.16 0.98
C GLU A 116 -5.79 -9.66 0.91
N ILE A 117 -5.63 -9.06 -0.27
CA ILE A 117 -5.94 -7.64 -0.52
C ILE A 117 -7.43 -7.37 -0.34
N VAL A 118 -8.32 -8.23 -0.83
CA VAL A 118 -9.78 -8.11 -0.63
C VAL A 118 -10.12 -8.07 0.86
N CYS A 119 -9.50 -8.93 1.69
CA CYS A 119 -9.71 -8.92 3.14
C CYS A 119 -9.21 -7.61 3.78
N ALA A 120 -8.03 -7.13 3.37
CA ALA A 120 -7.48 -5.87 3.87
C ALA A 120 -8.34 -4.65 3.49
N LEU A 121 -8.81 -4.58 2.25
CA LEU A 121 -9.68 -3.51 1.76
C LEU A 121 -11.04 -3.54 2.47
N GLU A 122 -11.65 -4.71 2.61
CA GLU A 122 -12.89 -4.87 3.37
C GLU A 122 -12.74 -4.35 4.80
N TYR A 123 -11.65 -4.72 5.47
CA TYR A 123 -11.34 -4.24 6.82
C TYR A 123 -11.21 -2.71 6.87
N LEU A 124 -10.42 -2.10 5.99
CA LEU A 124 -10.27 -0.64 5.92
C LEU A 124 -11.61 0.05 5.64
N HIS A 125 -12.38 -0.48 4.69
CA HIS A 125 -13.67 0.04 4.31
C HIS A 125 -14.70 -0.05 5.44
N SER A 126 -14.64 -1.09 6.28
CA SER A 126 -15.47 -1.21 7.50
C SER A 126 -15.19 -0.09 8.52
N LYS A 127 -13.99 0.47 8.50
CA LYS A 127 -13.58 1.62 9.32
C LYS A 127 -13.72 2.97 8.62
N HIS A 128 -14.37 2.99 7.46
CA HIS A 128 -14.51 4.17 6.60
C HIS A 128 -13.18 4.74 6.07
N ILE A 129 -12.12 3.92 6.02
CA ILE A 129 -10.83 4.31 5.46
C ILE A 129 -10.78 3.86 3.99
N VAL A 130 -10.35 4.76 3.11
CA VAL A 130 -10.03 4.47 1.71
C VAL A 130 -8.53 4.54 1.54
N TYR A 131 -7.93 3.57 0.85
CA TYR A 131 -6.48 3.42 0.78
C TYR A 131 -5.83 4.28 -0.32
N ARG A 132 -6.40 4.28 -1.54
CA ARG A 132 -6.07 5.18 -2.67
C ARG A 132 -4.68 5.05 -3.31
N ASP A 133 -3.80 4.17 -2.85
CA ASP A 133 -2.49 3.93 -3.49
C ASP A 133 -2.16 2.43 -3.62
N LEU A 134 -3.14 1.62 -4.05
CA LEU A 134 -2.90 0.20 -4.30
C LEU A 134 -2.07 0.02 -5.57
N LYS A 135 -0.86 -0.54 -5.41
CA LYS A 135 0.08 -0.90 -6.47
C LYS A 135 1.11 -1.92 -5.93
N PRO A 136 1.81 -2.69 -6.78
CA PRO A 136 2.73 -3.74 -6.34
C PRO A 136 3.86 -3.26 -5.40
N GLU A 137 4.29 -2.01 -5.55
CA GLU A 137 5.35 -1.37 -4.75
C GLU A 137 4.92 -1.17 -3.29
N ASN A 138 3.63 -0.93 -3.04
CA ASN A 138 3.08 -0.75 -1.70
C ASN A 138 2.63 -2.06 -1.04
N LEU A 139 2.97 -3.20 -1.64
CA LEU A 139 2.61 -4.54 -1.17
C LEU A 139 3.89 -5.29 -0.84
N LEU A 140 4.19 -5.44 0.45
CA LEU A 140 5.35 -6.18 0.90
C LEU A 140 4.98 -7.65 1.17
N LEU A 141 5.94 -8.56 1.03
CA LEU A 141 5.81 -9.94 1.47
C LEU A 141 6.53 -10.13 2.80
N ASP A 142 5.90 -10.78 3.77
CA ASP A 142 6.60 -11.18 4.99
C ASP A 142 7.45 -12.44 4.79
N SER A 143 8.18 -12.88 5.82
CA SER A 143 9.07 -14.04 5.73
C SER A 143 8.37 -15.36 5.38
N GLN A 144 7.05 -15.44 5.54
CA GLN A 144 6.26 -16.61 5.15
C GLN A 144 5.71 -16.48 3.73
N GLY A 145 5.74 -15.28 3.13
CA GLY A 145 5.22 -14.98 1.80
C GLY A 145 3.80 -14.38 1.80
N HIS A 146 3.26 -14.05 2.98
CA HIS A 146 1.96 -13.36 3.10
C HIS A 146 2.13 -11.85 2.86
N LEU A 147 1.08 -11.23 2.33
CA LEU A 147 1.09 -9.82 1.98
C LEU A 147 0.96 -8.89 3.20
N LYS A 148 1.61 -7.75 3.13
CA LYS A 148 1.47 -6.61 4.03
C LYS A 148 1.34 -5.33 3.20
N ILE A 149 0.18 -4.70 3.26
CA ILE A 149 -0.02 -3.35 2.71
C ILE A 149 0.77 -2.37 3.57
N THR A 150 1.58 -1.54 2.92
CA THR A 150 2.35 -0.44 3.54
C THR A 150 1.95 0.90 2.93
N ASP A 151 2.62 1.99 3.32
CA ASP A 151 2.43 3.36 2.83
C ASP A 151 0.97 3.85 2.82
N PHE A 152 0.58 4.49 3.92
CA PHE A 152 -0.77 5.00 4.12
C PHE A 152 -0.87 6.51 3.87
N GLY A 153 0.12 7.12 3.19
CA GLY A 153 0.18 8.57 2.95
C GLY A 153 -1.02 9.14 2.20
N PHE A 154 -1.60 8.38 1.27
CA PHE A 154 -2.82 8.76 0.55
C PHE A 154 -4.09 8.19 1.16
N SER A 155 -4.00 7.42 2.24
CA SER A 155 -5.19 6.91 2.89
C SER A 155 -5.99 8.05 3.53
N LYS A 156 -7.32 7.87 3.63
CA LYS A 156 -8.19 8.87 4.23
C LYS A 156 -9.42 8.24 4.85
N LYS A 157 -9.76 8.66 6.07
CA LYS A 157 -11.04 8.35 6.70
C LYS A 157 -12.12 9.27 6.08
N LEU A 158 -13.14 8.69 5.46
CA LEU A 158 -14.19 9.42 4.76
C LEU A 158 -15.48 9.45 5.56
N THR A 159 -16.09 10.63 5.64
CA THR A 159 -17.49 10.80 6.06
C THR A 159 -18.45 10.63 4.88
N ASP A 160 -18.10 11.17 3.71
CA ASP A 160 -18.85 10.98 2.45
C ASP A 160 -17.88 10.82 1.25
N ARG A 161 -17.30 11.92 0.78
CA ARG A 161 -16.43 11.97 -0.41
C ARG A 161 -15.19 12.82 -0.18
N THR A 162 -14.18 12.60 -1.03
CA THR A 162 -12.98 13.45 -1.14
C THR A 162 -12.71 13.80 -2.60
N TRP A 163 -12.01 14.90 -2.84
CA TRP A 163 -11.74 15.44 -4.19
C TRP A 163 -10.25 15.49 -4.55
N THR A 164 -9.38 15.13 -3.61
CA THR A 164 -7.92 15.16 -3.81
C THR A 164 -7.49 14.20 -4.92
N LEU A 165 -6.92 14.74 -6.01
CA LEU A 165 -6.23 13.94 -7.02
C LEU A 165 -4.92 13.42 -6.43
N CYS A 166 -4.85 12.12 -6.13
CA CYS A 166 -3.67 11.44 -5.59
C CYS A 166 -3.68 9.96 -6.02
N GLY A 167 -2.53 9.31 -5.89
CA GLY A 167 -2.30 7.94 -6.33
C GLY A 167 -1.41 7.89 -7.57
N THR A 168 -1.16 6.67 -8.03
CA THR A 168 -0.27 6.39 -9.17
C THR A 168 -1.08 6.39 -10.48
N PRO A 169 -0.63 7.07 -11.56
CA PRO A 169 -1.45 7.31 -12.77
C PRO A 169 -2.17 6.10 -13.36
N GLU A 170 -1.46 4.97 -13.49
CA GLU A 170 -1.94 3.69 -14.04
C GLU A 170 -3.08 3.07 -13.22
N TYR A 171 -3.16 3.44 -11.94
CA TYR A 171 -4.09 2.90 -10.95
C TYR A 171 -5.28 3.83 -10.65
N LEU A 172 -5.30 5.04 -11.22
CA LEU A 172 -6.36 6.01 -10.95
C LEU A 172 -7.70 5.55 -11.54
N ALA A 173 -8.75 5.67 -10.73
CA ALA A 173 -10.12 5.45 -11.20
C ALA A 173 -10.61 6.65 -12.06
N PRO A 174 -11.51 6.43 -13.04
CA PRO A 174 -12.02 7.48 -13.93
C PRO A 174 -12.60 8.68 -13.17
N GLU A 175 -13.30 8.44 -12.06
CA GLU A 175 -13.91 9.50 -11.26
C GLU A 175 -12.90 10.37 -10.50
N ILE A 176 -11.69 9.88 -10.23
CA ILE A 176 -10.60 10.68 -9.66
C ILE A 176 -10.08 11.65 -10.73
N ILE A 177 -9.79 11.14 -11.93
CA ILE A 177 -9.32 11.93 -13.09
C ILE A 177 -10.33 13.03 -13.44
N GLN A 178 -11.62 12.69 -13.44
CA GLN A 178 -12.70 13.63 -13.74
C GLN A 178 -13.08 14.56 -12.57
N SER A 179 -12.39 14.47 -11.42
CA SER A 179 -12.66 15.30 -10.24
C SER A 179 -14.12 15.22 -9.73
N LYS A 180 -14.81 14.09 -9.90
CA LYS A 180 -16.25 13.92 -9.57
C LYS A 180 -16.54 13.66 -8.08
N GLY A 181 -15.55 13.86 -7.22
CA GLY A 181 -15.52 13.38 -5.84
C GLY A 181 -15.53 11.86 -5.78
N HIS A 182 -14.75 11.25 -4.90
CA HIS A 182 -14.59 9.79 -4.85
C HIS A 182 -14.67 9.23 -3.43
N ASN A 183 -14.88 7.92 -3.36
CA ASN A 183 -15.09 7.14 -2.14
C ASN A 183 -14.36 5.79 -2.24
N LYS A 184 -14.76 4.81 -1.41
CA LYS A 184 -14.24 3.43 -1.35
C LYS A 184 -14.18 2.70 -2.70
N ALA A 185 -15.00 3.08 -3.68
CA ALA A 185 -15.06 2.43 -5.00
C ALA A 185 -13.74 2.49 -5.79
N VAL A 186 -12.86 3.45 -5.49
CA VAL A 186 -11.59 3.61 -6.20
C VAL A 186 -10.59 2.51 -5.84
N ASP A 187 -10.63 1.98 -4.61
CA ASP A 187 -9.77 0.86 -4.21
C ASP A 187 -10.14 -0.42 -4.98
N TRP A 188 -11.43 -0.62 -5.26
CA TRP A 188 -11.90 -1.76 -6.07
C TRP A 188 -11.52 -1.62 -7.55
N TRP A 189 -11.46 -0.40 -8.07
CA TRP A 189 -10.89 -0.16 -9.40
C TRP A 189 -9.39 -0.52 -9.41
N ALA A 190 -8.63 -0.01 -8.45
CA ALA A 190 -7.20 -0.29 -8.33
C ALA A 190 -6.93 -1.79 -8.15
N LEU A 191 -7.80 -2.53 -7.45
CA LEU A 191 -7.73 -4.00 -7.37
C LEU A 191 -7.88 -4.64 -8.76
N GLY A 192 -8.78 -4.13 -9.60
CA GLY A 192 -8.94 -4.60 -10.97
C GLY A 192 -7.69 -4.37 -11.82
N VAL A 193 -7.05 -3.20 -11.68
CA VAL A 193 -5.78 -2.86 -12.33
C VAL A 193 -4.68 -3.82 -11.86
N LEU A 194 -4.57 -4.03 -10.55
CA LEU A 194 -3.56 -4.91 -9.95
C LEU A 194 -3.72 -6.37 -10.39
N ILE A 195 -4.95 -6.91 -10.39
CA ILE A 195 -5.20 -8.29 -10.84
C ILE A 195 -4.83 -8.44 -12.31
N TYR A 196 -5.17 -7.45 -13.15
CA TYR A 196 -4.73 -7.44 -14.54
C TYR A 196 -3.20 -7.45 -14.63
N GLU A 197 -2.52 -6.55 -13.91
CA GLU A 197 -1.07 -6.43 -13.96
C GLU A 197 -0.37 -7.71 -13.51
N MET A 198 -0.85 -8.35 -12.43
CA MET A 198 -0.33 -9.64 -11.99
C MET A 198 -0.47 -10.73 -13.07
N LEU A 199 -1.56 -10.74 -13.84
CA LEU A 199 -1.84 -11.78 -14.85
C LEU A 199 -1.21 -11.50 -16.22
N ALA A 200 -0.99 -10.22 -16.55
CA ALA A 200 -0.47 -9.76 -17.83
C ALA A 200 1.03 -9.44 -17.78
N GLY A 201 1.54 -9.00 -16.64
CA GLY A 201 2.91 -8.48 -16.44
C GLY A 201 3.05 -6.97 -16.61
N PHE A 202 1.98 -6.29 -17.00
CA PHE A 202 1.92 -4.85 -17.26
C PHE A 202 0.50 -4.33 -16.94
N PRO A 203 0.33 -3.06 -16.56
CA PRO A 203 -0.99 -2.52 -16.23
C PRO A 203 -1.89 -2.41 -17.48
N PRO A 204 -3.23 -2.42 -17.33
CA PRO A 204 -4.18 -2.36 -18.45
C PRO A 204 -4.17 -1.02 -19.19
N PHE A 205 -3.75 0.05 -18.51
CA PHE A 205 -3.64 1.40 -19.06
C PHE A 205 -2.22 1.91 -18.78
N PHE A 206 -1.43 2.07 -19.84
CA PHE A 206 -0.07 2.60 -19.77
C PHE A 206 0.21 3.46 -20.99
N ASP A 207 1.09 4.43 -20.83
CA ASP A 207 1.54 5.36 -21.85
C ASP A 207 2.85 6.01 -21.36
N ASP A 208 3.63 6.61 -22.25
CA ASP A 208 4.86 7.32 -21.88
C ASP A 208 4.56 8.62 -21.11
N ASN A 209 3.36 9.18 -21.32
CA ASN A 209 2.92 10.42 -20.68
C ASN A 209 1.65 10.20 -19.84
N PRO A 210 1.57 10.74 -18.60
CA PRO A 210 0.40 10.57 -17.74
C PRO A 210 -0.94 10.98 -18.37
N PHE A 211 -0.97 11.99 -19.24
CA PHE A 211 -2.22 12.36 -19.93
C PHE A 211 -2.70 11.28 -20.90
N GLY A 212 -1.79 10.57 -21.57
CA GLY A 212 -2.16 9.44 -22.43
C GLY A 212 -2.73 8.27 -21.63
N ILE A 213 -2.20 8.04 -20.42
CA ILE A 213 -2.76 7.08 -19.45
C ILE A 213 -4.20 7.48 -19.08
N TYR A 214 -4.42 8.76 -18.77
CA TYR A 214 -5.75 9.27 -18.41
C TYR A 214 -6.76 9.11 -19.55
N GLU A 215 -6.39 9.44 -20.79
CA GLU A 215 -7.24 9.23 -21.96
C GLU A 215 -7.63 7.76 -22.13
N LYS A 216 -6.69 6.83 -21.96
CA LYS A 216 -6.93 5.39 -22.02
C LYS A 216 -7.88 4.92 -20.93
N ILE A 217 -7.66 5.36 -19.68
CA ILE A 217 -8.56 5.06 -18.55
C ILE A 217 -9.98 5.56 -18.83
N LEU A 218 -10.13 6.79 -19.31
CA LEU A 218 -11.44 7.39 -19.61
C LEU A 218 -12.13 6.72 -20.80
N SER A 219 -11.37 6.20 -21.77
CA SER A 219 -11.91 5.43 -22.90
C SER A 219 -12.44 4.05 -22.47
N GLY A 220 -11.92 3.49 -21.37
CA GLY A 220 -12.28 2.18 -20.84
C GLY A 220 -11.92 0.99 -21.74
N ARG A 221 -11.09 1.20 -22.77
CA ARG A 221 -10.66 0.12 -23.69
C ARG A 221 -9.49 -0.64 -23.08
N ILE A 222 -9.71 -1.92 -22.82
CA ILE A 222 -8.69 -2.83 -22.29
C ILE A 222 -8.33 -3.83 -23.38
N GLU A 223 -7.04 -3.92 -23.70
CA GLU A 223 -6.48 -4.99 -24.51
C GLU A 223 -6.26 -6.23 -23.65
N TRP A 224 -6.58 -7.42 -24.18
CA TRP A 224 -6.55 -8.64 -23.38
C TRP A 224 -5.52 -9.63 -23.92
N PRO A 225 -4.54 -10.06 -23.11
CA PRO A 225 -3.64 -11.13 -23.51
C PRO A 225 -4.41 -12.42 -23.85
N LYS A 226 -3.97 -13.10 -24.90
CA LYS A 226 -4.61 -14.34 -25.40
C LYS A 226 -4.64 -15.44 -24.33
N HIS A 227 -3.60 -15.51 -23.50
CA HIS A 227 -3.45 -16.50 -22.44
C HIS A 227 -4.29 -16.24 -21.19
N MET A 228 -4.89 -15.05 -21.05
CA MET A 228 -5.61 -14.70 -19.82
C MET A 228 -6.95 -15.44 -19.75
N ASP A 229 -7.18 -16.09 -18.61
CA ASP A 229 -8.37 -16.89 -18.33
C ASP A 229 -9.68 -16.08 -18.47
N PRO A 230 -10.71 -16.61 -19.15
CA PRO A 230 -11.98 -15.90 -19.33
C PRO A 230 -12.70 -15.52 -18.03
N ILE A 231 -12.57 -16.32 -16.96
CA ILE A 231 -13.18 -16.02 -15.66
C ILE A 231 -12.45 -14.85 -14.98
N ALA A 232 -11.12 -14.78 -15.12
CA ALA A 232 -10.33 -13.63 -14.68
C ALA A 232 -10.71 -12.36 -15.44
N LYS A 233 -10.86 -12.44 -16.77
CA LYS A 233 -11.32 -11.32 -17.61
C LYS A 233 -12.68 -10.79 -17.16
N ASP A 234 -13.61 -11.68 -16.84
CA ASP A 234 -14.94 -11.32 -16.35
C ASP A 234 -14.86 -10.58 -14.99
N LEU A 235 -14.02 -11.03 -14.05
CA LEU A 235 -13.78 -10.32 -12.79
C LEU A 235 -13.25 -8.91 -13.03
N ILE A 236 -12.17 -8.80 -13.80
CA ILE A 236 -11.49 -7.52 -14.06
C ILE A 236 -12.46 -6.56 -14.77
N LYS A 237 -13.26 -7.02 -15.73
CA LYS A 237 -14.29 -6.18 -16.38
C LYS A 237 -15.33 -5.63 -15.40
N LYS A 238 -15.69 -6.39 -14.36
CA LYS A 238 -16.65 -5.95 -13.33
C LYS A 238 -16.03 -5.01 -12.29
N LEU A 239 -14.71 -5.05 -12.11
CA LEU A 239 -13.96 -4.10 -11.27
C LEU A 239 -13.60 -2.82 -12.04
N LEU A 240 -13.27 -2.92 -13.33
CA LEU A 240 -12.90 -1.82 -14.20
C LEU A 240 -14.10 -1.22 -14.93
N VAL A 241 -15.18 -0.97 -14.17
CA VAL A 241 -16.39 -0.29 -14.66
C VAL A 241 -16.30 1.20 -14.33
N ALA A 242 -16.44 2.06 -15.33
CA ALA A 242 -16.41 3.51 -15.16
C ALA A 242 -17.57 4.04 -14.31
N ASP A 243 -18.76 3.48 -14.51
CA ASP A 243 -19.91 3.72 -13.63
C ASP A 243 -19.70 3.01 -12.28
N ARG A 244 -19.21 3.76 -11.29
CA ARG A 244 -18.96 3.26 -9.92
C ARG A 244 -20.18 2.61 -9.26
N THR A 245 -21.42 2.95 -9.66
CA THR A 245 -22.62 2.34 -9.08
C THR A 245 -22.82 0.89 -9.52
N LYS A 246 -22.18 0.51 -10.63
CA LYS A 246 -22.16 -0.84 -11.20
C LYS A 246 -20.84 -1.56 -10.99
N ARG A 247 -19.89 -0.92 -10.28
CA ARG A 247 -18.57 -1.50 -10.00
C ARG A 247 -18.67 -2.51 -8.87
N LEU A 248 -18.10 -3.70 -9.09
CA LEU A 248 -18.01 -4.73 -8.06
C LEU A 248 -17.28 -4.18 -6.83
N GLY A 249 -17.75 -4.54 -5.63
CA GLY A 249 -17.23 -3.98 -4.37
C GLY A 249 -17.94 -2.71 -3.90
N ASN A 250 -18.66 -2.01 -4.79
CA ASN A 250 -19.43 -0.79 -4.47
C ASN A 250 -20.96 -0.97 -4.62
N MET A 251 -21.40 -2.20 -4.87
CA MET A 251 -22.80 -2.60 -4.93
C MET A 251 -23.37 -2.83 -3.52
N ARG A 252 -24.62 -3.28 -3.42
CA ARG A 252 -25.36 -3.45 -2.16
C ARG A 252 -24.61 -4.31 -1.13
N GLN A 253 -23.87 -5.34 -1.55
CA GLN A 253 -23.19 -6.26 -0.63
C GLN A 253 -21.70 -5.94 -0.48
N GLY A 254 -21.21 -4.84 -1.06
CA GLY A 254 -19.84 -4.37 -0.90
C GLY A 254 -18.81 -5.42 -1.30
N ALA A 255 -17.84 -5.68 -0.41
CA ALA A 255 -16.75 -6.64 -0.62
C ALA A 255 -17.26 -8.06 -0.92
N ASP A 256 -18.42 -8.46 -0.38
CA ASP A 256 -18.96 -9.81 -0.61
C ASP A 256 -19.30 -10.07 -2.08
N ASP A 257 -19.66 -9.03 -2.84
CA ASP A 257 -19.90 -9.18 -4.28
C ASP A 257 -18.61 -9.54 -5.03
N VAL A 258 -17.46 -9.04 -4.56
CA VAL A 258 -16.13 -9.44 -5.06
C VAL A 258 -15.84 -10.88 -4.66
N LYS A 259 -16.04 -11.22 -3.39
CA LYS A 259 -15.74 -12.55 -2.82
C LYS A 259 -16.53 -13.69 -3.48
N ARG A 260 -17.78 -13.44 -3.86
CA ARG A 260 -18.66 -14.41 -4.53
C ARG A 260 -18.35 -14.60 -6.02
N HIS A 261 -17.46 -13.82 -6.60
CA HIS A 261 -17.13 -13.96 -8.01
C HIS A 261 -16.51 -15.34 -8.31
N ARG A 262 -16.88 -15.95 -9.45
CA ARG A 262 -16.45 -17.31 -9.82
C ARG A 262 -14.92 -17.50 -9.84
N TRP A 263 -14.18 -16.43 -10.07
CA TRP A 263 -12.71 -16.45 -10.05
C TRP A 263 -12.14 -16.82 -8.66
N PHE A 264 -12.85 -16.45 -7.59
CA PHE A 264 -12.51 -16.78 -6.21
C PHE A 264 -13.24 -18.03 -5.69
N LYS A 265 -13.84 -18.85 -6.55
CA LYS A 265 -14.66 -20.02 -6.14
C LYS A 265 -13.94 -20.98 -5.18
N LEU A 266 -12.62 -21.10 -5.30
CA LEU A 266 -11.80 -22.00 -4.48
C LEU A 266 -11.23 -21.32 -3.22
N VAL A 267 -11.52 -20.05 -2.98
CA VAL A 267 -11.03 -19.31 -1.82
C VAL A 267 -11.97 -19.54 -0.64
N GLU A 268 -11.42 -20.13 0.42
CA GLU A 268 -12.09 -20.22 1.72
C GLU A 268 -11.87 -18.95 2.53
N TRP A 269 -12.79 -17.99 2.38
CA TRP A 269 -12.63 -16.63 2.92
C TRP A 269 -12.45 -16.55 4.45
N THR A 270 -12.97 -17.51 5.21
CA THR A 270 -12.86 -17.52 6.69
C THR A 270 -11.43 -17.78 7.16
N VAL A 271 -10.63 -18.52 6.37
CA VAL A 271 -9.27 -18.90 6.73
C VAL A 271 -8.20 -17.96 6.18
N VAL A 272 -8.56 -17.07 5.23
CA VAL A 272 -7.63 -16.09 4.65
C VAL A 272 -7.07 -15.17 5.75
N PRO A 273 -7.86 -14.47 6.58
CA PRO A 273 -7.31 -13.61 7.64
C PRO A 273 -6.58 -14.38 8.74
N GLN A 274 -6.80 -15.70 8.83
CA GLN A 274 -6.08 -16.57 9.77
C GLN A 274 -4.70 -16.98 9.25
N ARG A 275 -4.34 -16.58 8.01
CA ARG A 275 -3.08 -16.92 7.35
C ARG A 275 -2.85 -18.44 7.24
N ALA A 276 -3.93 -19.19 7.03
CA ALA A 276 -3.89 -20.65 6.93
C ALA A 276 -3.69 -21.16 5.48
N LEU A 277 -3.78 -20.27 4.48
CA LEU A 277 -3.46 -20.61 3.09
C LEU A 277 -1.95 -20.61 2.88
N ASN A 278 -1.42 -21.58 2.12
CA ASN A 278 0.00 -21.67 1.79
C ASN A 278 0.42 -20.58 0.78
N PRO A 279 1.37 -19.69 1.11
CA PRO A 279 1.82 -18.67 0.17
C PRO A 279 2.54 -19.24 -1.05
N PRO A 280 2.25 -18.73 -2.27
CA PRO A 280 2.82 -19.24 -3.52
C PRO A 280 4.26 -18.75 -3.76
N VAL A 281 4.62 -17.57 -3.25
CA VAL A 281 5.98 -17.04 -3.31
C VAL A 281 6.64 -17.26 -1.96
N ARG A 282 7.88 -17.77 -1.98
CA ARG A 282 8.72 -17.93 -0.79
C ARG A 282 9.86 -16.92 -0.86
N PRO A 283 9.81 -15.83 -0.08
CA PRO A 283 10.91 -14.88 0.01
C PRO A 283 12.21 -15.55 0.46
N ARG A 284 13.34 -15.06 -0.06
CA ARG A 284 14.67 -15.60 0.25
C ARG A 284 15.25 -15.00 1.54
N VAL A 285 14.46 -15.03 2.61
CA VAL A 285 14.83 -14.48 3.92
C VAL A 285 15.61 -15.55 4.72
N LYS A 286 16.86 -15.29 5.06
CA LYS A 286 17.74 -16.25 5.76
C LYS A 286 17.55 -16.23 7.28
N ALA A 287 17.21 -15.07 7.84
CA ALA A 287 17.08 -14.88 9.29
C ALA A 287 16.14 -13.71 9.65
N PRO A 288 15.66 -13.62 10.90
CA PRO A 288 14.94 -12.45 11.38
C PRO A 288 15.77 -11.16 11.26
N GLY A 289 15.28 -10.20 10.46
CA GLY A 289 15.98 -8.95 10.17
C GLY A 289 17.01 -9.06 9.05
N ASP A 290 16.93 -10.09 8.21
CA ASP A 290 17.69 -10.17 6.96
C ASP A 290 17.11 -9.18 5.93
N PRO A 291 17.88 -8.18 5.47
CA PRO A 291 17.40 -7.19 4.54
C PRO A 291 17.67 -7.51 3.06
N SER A 292 18.20 -8.70 2.75
CA SER A 292 18.66 -9.06 1.39
C SER A 292 17.58 -9.09 0.30
N CYS A 293 16.30 -8.92 0.66
CA CYS A 293 15.20 -8.75 -0.30
C CYS A 293 14.94 -7.28 -0.67
N PHE A 294 15.77 -6.34 -0.19
CA PHE A 294 15.74 -4.92 -0.51
C PHE A 294 17.04 -4.48 -1.18
N ASP A 295 16.97 -3.43 -1.99
CA ASP A 295 18.13 -2.83 -2.65
C ASP A 295 19.04 -2.09 -1.64
N ASP A 296 20.34 -2.08 -1.90
CA ASP A 296 21.31 -1.29 -1.14
C ASP A 296 21.24 0.19 -1.57
N TYR A 297 20.98 1.09 -0.62
CA TYR A 297 20.99 2.52 -0.87
C TYR A 297 22.20 3.20 -0.22
N PRO A 298 22.82 4.20 -0.89
CA PRO A 298 23.97 4.89 -0.33
C PRO A 298 23.60 5.70 0.92
N GLU A 299 24.46 5.65 1.94
CA GLU A 299 24.40 6.52 3.11
C GLU A 299 24.59 7.98 2.68
N THR A 300 23.50 8.71 2.38
CA THR A 300 23.58 10.17 2.21
C THR A 300 23.71 10.87 3.56
N ASP A 301 24.35 12.05 3.62
CA ASP A 301 24.43 12.86 4.85
C ASP A 301 23.08 13.56 5.13
N TRP A 302 22.11 12.79 5.65
CA TRP A 302 20.78 13.27 6.04
C TRP A 302 20.77 13.90 7.45
N ARG A 303 21.94 13.97 8.09
CA ARG A 303 22.07 14.40 9.49
C ARG A 303 22.05 15.92 9.63
N SER A 304 22.47 16.66 8.61
CA SER A 304 22.48 18.12 8.62
C SER A 304 21.23 18.70 7.96
N GLN A 305 20.31 19.20 8.77
CA GLN A 305 19.25 20.09 8.30
C GLN A 305 19.17 21.31 9.21
N PRO A 306 18.94 22.52 8.64
CA PRO A 306 18.76 23.71 9.46
C PRO A 306 17.52 23.54 10.35
N PRO A 307 17.53 24.08 11.58
CA PRO A 307 16.37 24.04 12.46
C PRO A 307 15.20 24.79 11.81
N LEU A 308 13.99 24.27 12.00
CA LEU A 308 12.78 24.92 11.51
C LEU A 308 12.38 26.10 12.40
N PRO A 309 11.87 27.21 11.83
CA PRO A 309 11.24 28.26 12.62
C PRO A 309 10.06 27.74 13.46
N PRO A 310 9.74 28.37 14.61
CA PRO A 310 8.66 27.91 15.49
C PRO A 310 7.29 27.76 14.81
N GLU A 311 6.97 28.65 13.87
CA GLU A 311 5.73 28.58 13.07
C GLU A 311 5.63 27.33 12.19
N GLN A 312 6.76 26.83 11.69
CA GLN A 312 6.83 25.63 10.87
C GLN A 312 6.84 24.37 11.74
N LEU A 313 7.46 24.42 12.93
CA LEU A 313 7.37 23.36 13.94
C LEU A 313 5.94 23.17 14.45
N ALA A 314 5.14 24.25 14.50
CA ALA A 314 3.74 24.18 14.92
C ALA A 314 2.90 23.23 14.05
N LEU A 315 3.25 23.06 12.77
CA LEU A 315 2.59 22.13 11.86
C LEU A 315 2.70 20.67 12.30
N PHE A 316 3.68 20.34 13.15
CA PHE A 316 3.97 18.99 13.60
C PHE A 316 3.62 18.73 15.06
N GLN A 317 2.94 19.65 15.76
CA GLN A 317 2.70 19.52 17.20
C GLN A 317 1.98 18.23 17.61
N ASP A 318 1.09 17.72 16.78
CA ASP A 318 0.23 16.55 17.07
C ASP A 318 0.78 15.19 16.54
N PHE A 319 2.06 15.12 16.18
CA PHE A 319 2.68 13.92 15.57
C PHE A 319 3.24 12.92 16.59
#